data_AF-A0A485A4Y2-F1
#
_entry.id   AF-A0A485A4Y2-F1
#
_cell.length_a   1.000
_cell.length_b   1.000
_cell.length_c   1.000
_cell.angle_alpha   90.00
_cell.angle_beta   90.00
_cell.angle_gamma   90.00
#
_symmetry.space_group_name_H-M   'P 1'
#
loop_
_entity.id
_entity.type
_entity.pdbx_description
1 polymer ?
#
loop_
_entity_poly.entity_id
_entity_poly.type
_entity_poly.pdbx_seq_one_letter_code
_entity_poly.pdbx_strand_id
1 'polypeptide(L)'
;MGVSASAAYATSDRTSAQRTDTTAGGDKADAWTVGLKYDANNIYLASMYSETRNMTPYGDSNGVANKTQNFEVTAQYQFDFGLRPAISYLQSKGKNLNSTTNDIKNAQAVSGDKDLVKYLDVGATYYFNKNMSTYVDYKINLLDDDDSFYANNGISTDNIVGMGLVYQF
;
A
#
# COMPACT_ATOMS: atom_id res chain seq x y z
N MET A 1 15.49 25.36 -2.97
CA MET A 1 14.67 24.68 -1.94
C MET A 1 14.23 23.36 -2.52
N GLY A 2 14.49 22.24 -1.82
CA GLY A 2 14.12 20.89 -2.27
C GLY A 2 12.95 20.27 -1.50
N VAL A 3 12.42 20.97 -0.49
CA VAL A 3 11.31 20.47 0.34
C VAL A 3 9.97 20.86 -0.27
N SER A 4 9.02 19.93 -0.27
CA SER A 4 7.63 20.14 -0.68
C SER A 4 6.69 19.43 0.30
N ALA A 5 5.50 19.98 0.48
CA ALA A 5 4.44 19.39 1.30
C ALA A 5 3.13 19.34 0.52
N SER A 6 2.31 18.32 0.76
CA SER A 6 0.99 18.17 0.15
C SER A 6 -0.02 17.64 1.16
N ALA A 7 -1.30 17.97 0.94
CA ALA A 7 -2.42 17.43 1.68
C ALA A 7 -3.62 17.29 0.76
N ALA A 8 -4.45 16.28 0.98
CA ALA A 8 -5.69 16.08 0.25
C ALA A 8 -6.78 15.48 1.15
N TYR A 9 -8.03 15.75 0.80
CA TYR A 9 -9.22 15.19 1.45
C TYR A 9 -10.24 14.83 0.37
N ALA A 10 -10.92 13.70 0.54
CA ALA A 10 -11.99 13.24 -0.32
C ALA A 10 -13.13 12.64 0.53
N THR A 11 -14.36 12.86 0.08
CA THR A 11 -15.58 12.28 0.66
C THR A 11 -16.55 11.97 -0.46
N SER A 12 -17.16 10.78 -0.39
CA SER A 12 -18.12 10.30 -1.39
C SER A 12 -19.18 9.44 -0.72
N ASP A 13 -20.40 9.50 -1.23
CA ASP A 13 -21.46 8.57 -0.83
C ASP A 13 -21.15 7.16 -1.39
N ARG A 14 -21.46 6.14 -0.60
CA ARG A 14 -21.33 4.73 -0.98
C ARG A 14 -22.61 4.25 -1.65
N THR A 15 -22.48 3.46 -2.71
CA THR A 15 -23.65 2.89 -3.39
C THR A 15 -24.42 1.96 -2.47
N SER A 16 -25.70 1.68 -2.78
CA SER A 16 -26.48 0.74 -1.99
C SER A 16 -25.83 -0.65 -1.90
N ALA A 17 -25.27 -1.16 -3.01
CA ALA A 17 -24.54 -2.43 -3.03
C ALA A 17 -23.29 -2.39 -2.14
N GLN A 18 -22.53 -1.29 -2.14
CA GLN A 18 -21.37 -1.15 -1.25
C GLN A 18 -21.76 -1.18 0.22
N ARG A 19 -22.93 -0.64 0.57
CA ARG A 19 -23.42 -0.62 1.95
C ARG A 19 -23.96 -1.98 2.43
N THR A 20 -24.47 -2.81 1.52
CA THR A 20 -25.06 -4.12 1.87
C THR A 20 -24.12 -5.29 1.67
N ASP A 21 -23.24 -5.23 0.66
CA ASP A 21 -22.53 -6.41 0.16
C ASP A 21 -21.05 -6.43 0.53
N THR A 22 -20.57 -5.44 1.30
CA THR A 22 -19.18 -5.35 1.78
C THR A 22 -19.09 -5.40 3.30
N THR A 23 -17.90 -5.67 3.83
CA THR A 23 -17.67 -5.77 5.29
C THR A 23 -17.62 -4.43 6.02
N ALA A 24 -17.52 -3.31 5.29
CA ALA A 24 -17.53 -1.98 5.87
C ALA A 24 -18.94 -1.40 5.96
N GLY A 25 -19.27 -0.83 7.11
CA GLY A 25 -20.52 -0.10 7.32
C GLY A 25 -20.48 1.33 6.80
N GLY A 26 -21.52 2.11 7.13
CA GLY A 26 -21.56 3.56 6.89
C GLY A 26 -21.94 3.97 5.46
N ASP A 27 -22.55 5.15 5.36
CA ASP A 27 -23.08 5.69 4.09
C ASP A 27 -22.03 6.41 3.25
N LYS A 28 -20.88 6.76 3.83
CA LYS A 28 -19.80 7.50 3.17
C LYS A 28 -18.47 6.77 3.21
N ALA A 29 -17.69 7.02 2.18
CA ALA A 29 -16.28 6.70 2.09
C ALA A 29 -15.49 8.01 2.19
N ASP A 30 -14.59 8.09 3.18
CA ASP A 30 -13.77 9.27 3.42
C ASP A 30 -12.29 8.91 3.34
N ALA A 31 -11.47 9.85 2.87
CA ALA A 31 -10.03 9.73 2.89
C ALA A 31 -9.36 11.07 3.13
N TRP A 32 -8.24 11.05 3.84
CA TRP A 32 -7.33 12.18 3.91
C TRP A 32 -5.89 11.70 3.87
N THR A 33 -5.02 12.53 3.32
CA THR A 33 -3.59 12.23 3.22
C THR A 33 -2.76 13.49 3.39
N VAL A 34 -1.57 13.33 3.95
CA VAL A 34 -0.52 14.35 4.02
C VAL A 34 0.79 13.73 3.58
N GLY A 35 1.60 14.50 2.86
CA GLY A 35 2.87 14.06 2.32
C GLY A 35 3.96 15.11 2.45
N LEU A 36 5.19 14.65 2.64
CA LEU A 36 6.40 15.45 2.62
C LEU A 36 7.37 14.85 1.61
N LYS A 37 8.07 15.71 0.88
CA LYS A 37 9.11 15.31 -0.06
C LYS A 37 10.32 16.22 0.10
N TYR A 38 11.51 15.64 0.10
CA TYR A 38 12.78 16.29 -0.14
C TYR A 38 13.36 15.76 -1.45
N ASP A 39 13.65 16.66 -2.39
CA ASP A 39 14.09 16.36 -3.75
C ASP A 39 15.12 17.40 -4.16
N ALA A 40 16.36 17.16 -3.73
CA ALA A 40 17.52 18.01 -4.02
C ALA A 40 18.82 17.26 -3.75
N ASN A 41 19.91 17.71 -4.38
CA ASN A 41 21.26 17.19 -4.16
C ASN A 41 21.35 15.67 -4.40
N ASN A 42 20.75 15.19 -5.49
CA ASN A 42 20.70 13.78 -5.87
C ASN A 42 19.98 12.86 -4.87
N ILE A 43 19.35 13.42 -3.84
CA ILE A 43 18.59 12.67 -2.83
C ILE A 43 17.11 12.91 -3.09
N TYR A 44 16.37 11.81 -3.13
CA TYR A 44 14.92 11.81 -3.13
C TYR A 44 14.44 11.09 -1.87
N LEU A 45 13.76 11.81 -0.97
CA LEU A 45 13.14 11.26 0.22
C LEU A 45 11.68 11.71 0.24
N ALA A 46 10.75 10.78 0.28
CA ALA A 46 9.34 11.10 0.39
C ALA A 46 8.68 10.25 1.47
N SER A 47 7.74 10.84 2.19
CA SER A 47 6.87 10.12 3.10
C SER A 47 5.43 10.58 2.98
N MET A 48 4.50 9.68 3.26
CA MET A 48 3.08 9.92 3.22
C MET A 48 2.40 9.22 4.39
N TYR A 49 1.41 9.89 4.98
CA TYR A 49 0.49 9.30 5.93
C TYR A 49 -0.93 9.56 5.47
N SER A 50 -1.78 8.54 5.52
CA SER A 50 -3.20 8.68 5.20
C SER A 50 -4.08 7.85 6.12
N GLU A 51 -5.32 8.29 6.26
CA GLU A 51 -6.37 7.41 6.77
C GLU A 51 -7.53 7.36 5.78
N THR A 52 -8.18 6.21 5.74
CA THR A 52 -9.42 6.05 4.99
C THR A 52 -10.50 5.48 5.90
N ARG A 53 -11.77 5.67 5.52
CA ARG A 53 -12.93 5.10 6.20
C ARG A 53 -13.87 4.49 5.17
N ASN A 54 -14.24 3.24 5.38
CA ASN A 54 -15.16 2.47 4.52
C ASN A 54 -14.80 2.49 3.03
N MET A 55 -13.49 2.58 2.71
CA MET A 55 -13.00 2.85 1.36
C MET A 55 -11.98 1.82 0.87
N THR A 56 -10.94 1.51 1.66
CA THR A 56 -9.87 0.60 1.21
C THR A 56 -10.37 -0.85 1.11
N PRO A 57 -10.38 -1.46 -0.09
CA PRO A 57 -10.64 -2.89 -0.22
C PRO A 57 -9.45 -3.72 0.28
N TYR A 58 -9.69 -4.97 0.67
CA TYR A 58 -8.64 -5.92 1.02
C TYR A 58 -9.02 -7.36 0.66
N GLY A 59 -8.00 -8.15 0.35
CA GLY A 59 -8.16 -9.55 -0.05
C GLY A 59 -8.91 -9.73 -1.36
N ASP A 60 -9.26 -10.99 -1.64
CA ASP A 60 -9.89 -11.41 -2.91
C ASP A 60 -11.42 -11.49 -2.85
N SER A 61 -12.02 -11.00 -1.75
CA SER A 61 -13.47 -11.02 -1.50
C SER A 61 -14.04 -9.59 -1.41
N ASN A 62 -15.30 -9.43 -0.98
CA ASN A 62 -15.91 -8.12 -0.75
C ASN A 62 -15.41 -7.43 0.55
N GLY A 63 -14.14 -7.66 0.92
CA GLY A 63 -13.50 -7.08 2.09
C GLY A 63 -13.28 -5.57 1.88
N VAL A 64 -13.90 -4.75 2.73
CA VAL A 64 -13.63 -3.30 2.79
C VAL A 64 -13.34 -2.94 4.24
N ALA A 65 -12.23 -2.26 4.47
CA ALA A 65 -11.84 -1.87 5.82
C ALA A 65 -12.68 -0.69 6.31
N ASN A 66 -13.25 -0.81 7.52
CA ASN A 66 -13.97 0.28 8.18
C ASN A 66 -13.08 1.50 8.38
N LYS A 67 -11.81 1.27 8.72
CA LYS A 67 -10.78 2.30 8.77
C LYS A 67 -9.42 1.72 8.37
N THR A 68 -8.61 2.49 7.67
CA THR A 68 -7.18 2.19 7.48
C THR A 68 -6.30 3.32 7.99
N GLN A 69 -5.11 2.97 8.45
CA GLN A 69 -4.01 3.90 8.68
C GLN A 69 -2.85 3.46 7.80
N ASN A 70 -2.46 4.29 6.85
CA ASN A 70 -1.45 3.97 5.85
C ASN A 70 -0.25 4.88 6.04
N PHE A 71 0.94 4.30 5.96
CA PHE A 71 2.20 5.00 6.02
C PHE A 71 3.14 4.47 4.95
N GLU A 72 3.75 5.37 4.21
CA GLU A 72 4.72 5.06 3.19
C GLU A 72 5.93 5.98 3.32
N VAL A 73 7.12 5.43 3.10
CA VAL A 73 8.36 6.20 3.03
C VAL A 73 9.29 5.57 2.00
N THR A 74 9.96 6.40 1.21
CA THR A 74 10.98 5.96 0.24
C THR A 74 12.17 6.90 0.29
N ALA A 75 13.37 6.33 0.27
CA ALA A 75 14.64 7.04 0.22
C ALA A 75 15.45 6.52 -0.97
N GLN A 76 15.95 7.43 -1.79
CA GLN A 76 16.63 7.10 -3.05
C GLN A 76 17.78 8.06 -3.27
N TYR A 77 18.81 7.58 -3.95
CA TYR A 77 19.97 8.37 -4.32
C TYR A 77 20.26 8.22 -5.80
N GLN A 78 20.46 9.32 -6.53
CA GLN A 78 20.76 9.32 -7.95
C GLN A 78 22.26 9.50 -8.15
N PHE A 79 22.95 8.46 -8.61
CA PHE A 79 24.33 8.60 -9.06
C PHE A 79 24.39 9.24 -10.44
N ASP A 80 25.46 9.99 -10.70
CA ASP A 80 25.69 10.68 -11.98
C ASP A 80 25.85 9.71 -13.16
N PHE A 81 26.30 8.48 -12.90
CA PHE A 81 26.46 7.43 -13.91
C PHE A 81 25.15 6.67 -14.21
N GLY A 82 24.00 7.11 -13.68
CA GLY A 82 22.68 6.58 -14.03
C GLY A 82 22.10 5.54 -13.08
N LEU A 83 22.86 5.03 -12.11
CA LEU A 83 22.33 4.12 -11.08
C LEU A 83 21.52 4.90 -10.03
N ARG A 84 20.37 4.37 -9.66
CA ARG A 84 19.49 4.92 -8.63
C ARG A 84 19.01 3.82 -7.68
N PRO A 85 19.74 3.52 -6.59
CA PRO A 85 19.22 2.66 -5.53
C PRO A 85 18.06 3.32 -4.79
N ALA A 86 17.17 2.47 -4.27
CA ALA A 86 16.02 2.86 -3.47
C ALA A 86 15.82 1.88 -2.29
N ILE A 87 15.36 2.42 -1.16
CA ILE A 87 14.79 1.66 -0.06
C ILE A 87 13.46 2.28 0.33
N SER A 88 12.43 1.46 0.50
CA SER A 88 11.09 1.91 0.83
C SER A 88 10.44 1.04 1.90
N TYR A 89 9.54 1.62 2.68
CA TYR A 89 8.68 0.91 3.62
C TYR A 89 7.24 1.34 3.41
N LEU A 90 6.34 0.36 3.29
CA LEU A 90 4.92 0.60 3.11
C LEU A 90 4.13 -0.24 4.11
N GLN A 91 3.18 0.40 4.78
CA GLN A 91 2.28 -0.25 5.71
C GLN A 91 0.86 0.30 5.56
N SER A 92 -0.12 -0.59 5.49
CA SER A 92 -1.54 -0.28 5.62
C SER A 92 -2.11 -1.13 6.74
N LYS A 93 -2.57 -0.49 7.82
CA LYS A 93 -3.19 -1.19 8.95
C LYS A 93 -4.70 -1.01 8.91
N GLY A 94 -5.41 -2.11 8.70
CA GLY A 94 -6.85 -2.21 8.84
C GLY A 94 -7.24 -2.17 10.31
N LYS A 95 -8.23 -1.33 10.62
CA LYS A 95 -8.75 -1.11 11.97
C LYS A 95 -10.18 -1.62 12.06
N ASN A 96 -10.48 -2.37 13.12
CA ASN A 96 -11.80 -2.96 13.35
C ASN A 96 -12.33 -3.66 12.08
N LEU A 97 -11.55 -4.59 11.54
CA LEU A 97 -12.00 -5.39 10.40
C LEU A 97 -13.13 -6.31 10.87
N ASN A 98 -14.17 -6.41 10.07
CA ASN A 98 -15.30 -7.30 10.29
C ASN A 98 -15.14 -8.58 9.47
N SER A 99 -15.65 -9.69 9.98
CA SER A 99 -15.60 -11.00 9.30
C SER A 99 -16.40 -10.99 8.00
N THR A 100 -15.80 -11.57 6.95
CA THR A 100 -16.38 -11.74 5.61
C THR A 100 -16.93 -13.15 5.45
N THR A 101 -18.00 -13.56 6.14
CA THR A 101 -18.69 -14.80 5.74
C THR A 101 -20.22 -14.69 5.81
N ASN A 102 -20.86 -14.94 4.67
CA ASN A 102 -22.24 -15.42 4.57
C ASN A 102 -22.35 -16.93 4.92
N ASP A 103 -21.26 -17.53 5.41
CA ASP A 103 -21.14 -18.95 5.74
C ASP A 103 -20.94 -19.10 7.25
N ILE A 104 -22.06 -19.37 7.93
CA ILE A 104 -22.19 -19.39 9.41
C ILE A 104 -21.42 -20.57 10.03
N LYS A 105 -20.92 -21.53 9.22
CA LYS A 105 -20.25 -22.74 9.72
C LYS A 105 -18.73 -22.64 9.86
N ASN A 106 -18.09 -21.70 9.18
CA ASN A 106 -16.62 -21.50 9.20
C ASN A 106 -16.22 -20.03 9.42
N ALA A 107 -17.10 -19.23 10.02
CA ALA A 107 -16.83 -17.84 10.36
C ALA A 107 -15.72 -17.74 11.42
N GLN A 108 -14.46 -17.82 11.00
CA GLN A 108 -13.36 -17.26 11.79
C GLN A 108 -13.65 -15.76 11.85
N ALA A 109 -14.11 -15.33 13.03
CA ALA A 109 -14.38 -13.95 13.34
C ALA A 109 -13.07 -13.17 13.25
N VAL A 110 -12.79 -12.60 12.08
CA VAL A 110 -11.83 -11.50 12.01
C VAL A 110 -12.51 -10.37 12.75
N SER A 111 -12.10 -10.18 14.00
CA SER A 111 -12.48 -9.07 14.86
C SER A 111 -11.19 -8.48 15.39
N GLY A 112 -10.85 -7.30 14.89
CA GLY A 112 -9.68 -6.56 15.37
C GLY A 112 -8.87 -5.89 14.27
N ASP A 113 -7.68 -5.47 14.66
CA ASP A 113 -6.74 -4.79 13.79
C ASP A 113 -5.81 -5.81 13.11
N LYS A 114 -5.62 -5.67 11.79
CA LYS A 114 -4.66 -6.46 11.00
C LYS A 114 -3.88 -5.55 10.08
N ASP A 115 -2.61 -5.86 9.86
CA ASP A 115 -1.86 -5.25 8.76
C ASP A 115 -2.42 -5.82 7.44
N LEU A 116 -2.87 -4.99 6.51
CA LEU A 116 -3.39 -5.39 5.20
C LEU A 116 -2.28 -5.41 4.15
N VAL A 117 -1.31 -4.51 4.32
CA VAL A 117 -0.08 -4.42 3.55
C VAL A 117 1.03 -4.10 4.54
N LYS A 118 2.16 -4.79 4.45
CA LYS A 118 3.36 -4.47 5.22
C LYS A 118 4.57 -5.07 4.55
N TYR A 119 5.44 -4.23 4.00
CA TYR A 119 6.68 -4.72 3.40
C TYR A 119 7.77 -3.67 3.39
N LEU A 120 8.99 -4.15 3.29
CA LEU A 120 10.16 -3.36 2.95
C LEU A 120 10.54 -3.67 1.50
N ASP A 121 10.92 -2.66 0.74
CA ASP A 121 11.37 -2.79 -0.63
C ASP A 121 12.80 -2.27 -0.74
N VAL A 122 13.67 -3.05 -1.39
CA VAL A 122 15.03 -2.65 -1.71
C VAL A 122 15.28 -2.94 -3.18
N GLY A 123 15.75 -1.94 -3.90
CA GLY A 123 15.95 -2.08 -5.33
C GLY A 123 16.91 -1.06 -5.91
N ALA A 124 17.15 -1.19 -7.20
CA ALA A 124 17.92 -0.24 -7.97
C ALA A 124 17.45 -0.19 -9.42
N THR A 125 17.35 1.03 -9.94
CA THR A 125 17.13 1.29 -11.36
C THR A 125 18.42 1.81 -11.97
N TYR A 126 18.78 1.31 -13.15
CA TYR A 126 19.89 1.82 -13.96
C TYR A 126 19.35 2.47 -15.22
N TYR A 127 19.58 3.77 -15.36
CA TYR A 127 19.20 4.56 -16.52
C TYR A 127 20.36 4.60 -17.53
N PHE A 128 20.19 3.95 -18.69
CA PHE A 128 21.16 4.07 -19.78
C PHE A 128 21.09 5.46 -20.41
N ASN A 129 19.88 5.97 -20.61
CA ASN A 129 19.55 7.31 -21.08
C ASN A 129 18.07 7.60 -20.77
N LYS A 130 17.52 8.69 -21.30
CA LYS A 130 16.11 9.08 -21.08
C LYS A 130 15.07 8.11 -21.67
N ASN A 131 15.50 7.19 -22.54
CA ASN A 131 14.65 6.31 -23.33
C ASN A 131 14.82 4.82 -22.96
N MET A 132 15.80 4.46 -22.13
CA MET A 132 16.06 3.06 -21.78
C MET A 132 16.59 2.91 -20.35
N SER A 133 16.00 1.97 -19.61
CA SER A 133 16.40 1.64 -18.24
C SER A 133 16.20 0.15 -17.93
N THR A 134 16.96 -0.37 -16.98
CA THR A 134 16.72 -1.69 -16.37
C THR A 134 16.58 -1.53 -14.87
N TYR A 135 15.86 -2.44 -14.20
CA TYR A 135 15.69 -2.39 -12.76
C TYR A 135 15.60 -3.78 -12.14
N VAL A 136 15.92 -3.82 -10.85
CA VAL A 136 15.66 -4.94 -9.96
C VAL A 136 15.09 -4.41 -8.65
N ASP A 137 13.99 -5.01 -8.19
CA ASP A 137 13.35 -4.70 -6.92
C ASP A 137 13.13 -5.99 -6.13
N TYR A 138 13.33 -5.91 -4.81
CA TYR A 138 13.07 -7.00 -3.90
C TYR A 138 12.09 -6.55 -2.81
N LYS A 139 10.86 -7.03 -2.92
CA LYS A 139 9.81 -6.89 -1.92
C LYS A 139 9.99 -7.96 -0.85
N ILE A 140 10.38 -7.52 0.34
CA ILE A 140 10.44 -8.33 1.56
C ILE A 140 9.13 -8.11 2.30
N ASN A 141 8.23 -9.07 2.17
CA ASN A 141 6.93 -9.05 2.80
C ASN A 141 7.09 -9.32 4.30
N LEU A 142 6.46 -8.48 5.12
CA LEU A 142 6.56 -8.50 6.58
C LEU A 142 5.24 -8.89 7.24
N LEU A 143 4.27 -9.34 6.44
CA LEU A 143 3.05 -9.98 6.94
C LEU A 143 3.40 -11.35 7.53
N ASP A 144 2.70 -11.71 8.60
CA ASP A 144 2.91 -12.95 9.34
C ASP A 144 2.23 -14.12 8.60
N ASP A 145 3.01 -15.00 7.97
CA ASP A 145 2.51 -16.11 7.15
C ASP A 145 1.79 -17.19 7.96
N ASP A 146 2.05 -17.28 9.27
CA ASP A 146 1.34 -18.17 10.19
C ASP A 146 -0.08 -17.66 10.55
N ASP A 147 -0.40 -16.40 10.24
CA ASP A 147 -1.71 -15.82 10.51
C ASP A 147 -2.73 -16.19 9.42
N SER A 148 -3.62 -17.12 9.76
CA SER A 148 -4.69 -17.61 8.87
C SER A 148 -5.55 -16.51 8.24
N PHE A 149 -5.59 -15.29 8.81
CA PHE A 149 -6.26 -14.14 8.20
C PHE A 149 -5.81 -13.92 6.74
N TYR A 150 -4.51 -14.01 6.46
CA TYR A 150 -3.98 -13.72 5.13
C TYR A 150 -4.37 -14.79 4.11
N ALA A 151 -4.17 -16.06 4.46
CA ALA A 151 -4.57 -17.19 3.63
C ALA A 151 -6.09 -17.20 3.36
N ASN A 152 -6.91 -16.92 4.38
CA ASN A 152 -8.37 -16.88 4.25
C ASN A 152 -8.89 -15.72 3.39
N ASN A 153 -8.10 -14.65 3.24
CA ASN A 153 -8.46 -13.49 2.43
C ASN A 153 -7.68 -13.41 1.11
N GLY A 154 -6.86 -14.41 0.76
CA GLY A 154 -6.05 -14.39 -0.47
C GLY A 154 -4.92 -13.36 -0.47
N ILE A 155 -4.51 -12.87 0.70
CA ILE A 155 -3.42 -11.90 0.81
C ILE A 155 -2.09 -12.65 0.84
N SER A 156 -1.27 -12.48 -0.20
CA SER A 156 0.05 -13.11 -0.25
C SER A 156 1.00 -12.52 0.81
N THR A 157 1.65 -13.42 1.54
CA THR A 157 2.71 -13.14 2.52
C THR A 157 4.11 -13.40 1.95
N ASP A 158 4.21 -13.77 0.67
CA ASP A 158 5.47 -14.13 0.04
C ASP A 158 6.33 -12.91 -0.32
N ASN A 159 7.63 -13.14 -0.35
CA ASN A 159 8.60 -12.22 -0.93
C ASN A 159 8.57 -12.30 -2.46
N ILE A 160 8.87 -11.18 -3.12
CA ILE A 160 8.84 -11.09 -4.59
C ILE A 160 10.09 -10.37 -5.08
N VAL A 161 10.75 -10.95 -6.09
CA VAL A 161 11.80 -10.28 -6.86
C VAL A 161 11.24 -9.88 -8.22
N GLY A 162 11.31 -8.59 -8.53
CA GLY A 162 10.98 -8.04 -9.85
C GLY A 162 12.25 -7.67 -10.60
N MET A 163 12.32 -8.01 -11.89
CA MET A 163 13.38 -7.57 -12.78
C MET A 163 12.75 -7.13 -14.10
N GLY A 164 13.24 -6.04 -14.69
CA GLY A 164 12.66 -5.53 -15.92
C GLY A 164 13.63 -4.71 -16.76
N LEU A 165 13.41 -4.72 -18.07
CA LEU A 165 14.06 -3.84 -19.03
C LEU A 165 12.97 -3.03 -19.72
N VAL A 166 13.13 -1.72 -19.73
CA VAL A 166 12.11 -0.78 -20.21
C VAL A 166 12.70 0.09 -21.32
N TYR A 167 11.94 0.20 -22.41
CA TYR A 167 12.17 1.16 -23.47
C TYR A 167 10.98 2.13 -23.55
N GLN A 168 11.26 3.43 -23.67
CA GLN A 168 10.26 4.49 -23.72
C GLN A 168 10.63 5.54 -24.79
N PHE A 169 9.63 6.09 -25.47
CA PHE A 169 9.77 7.08 -26.55
C PHE A 169 9.30 8.47 -26.12
#